data_AF-A0A540VS83-F1
#
_entry.id   AF-A0A540VS83-F1
#
_cell.length_a   1.000
_cell.length_b   1.000
_cell.length_c   1.000
_cell.angle_alpha   90.00
_cell.angle_beta   90.00
_cell.angle_gamma   90.00
#
_symmetry.space_group_name_H-M   'P 1'
#
loop_
_entity.id
_entity.type
_entity.pdbx_description
1 polymer ?
#
loop_
_entity_poly.entity_id
_entity_poly.type
_entity_poly.pdbx_seq_one_letter_code
_entity_poly.pdbx_strand_id
1 'polypeptide(L)'
;MGPGTVVVTLFTLLLSACALPEQARLDPGFVLPGYGSQLSVSPQQLASPGDSPSMSVAAEPRESPDAERGAPKAGGLPPPAVVRMPVGSGDWLPSAPVKAPGGREPSPRSLVDAGSASSATDYPDPTELDHYKDYAPEPPRAGGLEKSLAAIAADMAPGEWRQLPDARYLGDGMWADKATWDPARKRVSYVGMHGIPERPVKWVMWDVDADQWHRQTGDEFHPYAGIHSEWGYRSYGRYTQLPDGSNVFARFSRLWKQDPETLEWSLWTNVPCYKEIGNLEAFPEMGEEGSVVFFGAMYAGADQTRLCAYDIARGEWLELPRPEVQGRHSMMRYNAVRGEILLLGGDASWRTAQTLQPDGSLVTLPDAPRNTRIRTDQLIYDPVSGDYLVMVSESDESRQPQTVEFFGFDVSKREWYLIDQWSTEGQSRKAVFNYHAHPVVTAIPEDGVTLWMESTRTGVFLYKHDPPS
;
A
#
# COMPACT_ATOMS: atom_id res chain seq x y z
N MET A 1 -70.28 19.91 -31.54
CA MET A 1 -70.22 20.60 -30.23
C MET A 1 -70.42 19.56 -29.15
N GLY A 2 -69.49 19.53 -28.18
CA GLY A 2 -69.53 18.69 -26.95
C GLY A 2 -68.96 17.27 -27.10
N PRO A 3 -68.40 16.69 -26.02
CA PRO A 3 -67.30 17.23 -25.21
C PRO A 3 -66.11 16.25 -25.12
N GLY A 4 -64.94 16.77 -24.70
CA GLY A 4 -63.66 16.07 -24.64
C GLY A 4 -63.55 15.02 -23.53
N THR A 5 -62.59 14.12 -23.73
CA THR A 5 -62.17 13.11 -22.75
C THR A 5 -60.73 13.40 -22.34
N VAL A 6 -60.56 13.75 -21.06
CA VAL A 6 -59.27 13.83 -20.36
C VAL A 6 -59.06 12.48 -19.70
N VAL A 7 -57.93 11.82 -19.99
CA VAL A 7 -57.50 10.61 -19.28
C VAL A 7 -56.65 11.04 -18.09
N VAL A 8 -57.17 10.82 -16.89
CA VAL A 8 -56.44 10.93 -15.62
C VAL A 8 -56.02 9.52 -15.22
N THR A 9 -54.71 9.26 -15.19
CA THR A 9 -54.16 8.01 -14.65
C THR A 9 -54.00 8.15 -13.14
N LEU A 10 -54.80 7.41 -12.39
CA LEU A 10 -54.73 7.27 -10.94
C LEU A 10 -53.77 6.10 -10.62
N PHE A 11 -52.67 6.35 -9.92
CA PHE A 11 -51.86 5.29 -9.31
C PHE A 11 -52.31 5.06 -7.86
N THR A 12 -52.76 3.85 -7.59
CA THR A 12 -53.17 3.38 -6.26
C THR A 12 -51.93 2.90 -5.49
N LEU A 13 -51.67 3.52 -4.32
CA LEU A 13 -50.70 3.06 -3.33
C LEU A 13 -51.32 1.90 -2.53
N LEU A 14 -50.70 0.72 -2.62
CA LEU A 14 -50.97 -0.44 -1.76
C LEU A 14 -49.90 -0.48 -0.65
N LEU A 15 -50.33 -0.18 0.57
CA LEU A 15 -49.60 -0.43 1.81
C LEU A 15 -49.69 -1.93 2.14
N SER A 16 -48.55 -2.63 2.13
CA SER A 16 -48.39 -3.92 2.79
C SER A 16 -47.35 -3.81 3.90
N ALA A 17 -47.86 -3.84 5.12
CA ALA A 17 -47.10 -4.13 6.32
C ALA A 17 -46.91 -5.66 6.43
N CYS A 18 -45.67 -6.11 6.71
CA CYS A 18 -45.42 -7.37 7.42
C CYS A 18 -43.96 -7.45 7.90
N ALA A 19 -43.82 -7.46 9.23
CA ALA A 19 -42.86 -8.19 10.06
C ALA A 19 -41.34 -8.00 9.84
N LEU A 20 -40.72 -7.25 10.77
CA LEU A 20 -39.30 -7.32 11.11
C LEU A 20 -39.00 -8.59 11.96
N PRO A 21 -37.91 -9.32 11.72
CA PRO A 21 -37.40 -10.27 12.70
C PRO A 21 -36.39 -9.60 13.66
N GLU A 22 -36.71 -9.76 14.93
CA GLU A 22 -35.84 -9.99 16.10
C GLU A 22 -34.41 -9.45 16.14
N GLN A 23 -34.19 -8.65 17.19
CA GLN A 23 -32.93 -8.16 17.72
C GLN A 23 -31.89 -9.28 17.93
N ALA A 24 -30.76 -9.19 17.23
CA ALA A 24 -29.54 -9.85 17.65
C ALA A 24 -29.01 -9.17 18.92
N ARG A 25 -29.02 -9.92 20.04
CA ARG A 25 -28.36 -9.55 21.29
C ARG A 25 -26.85 -9.48 21.04
N LEU A 26 -26.26 -8.31 21.22
CA LEU A 26 -24.82 -8.14 21.31
C LEU A 26 -24.33 -8.65 22.68
N ASP A 27 -23.33 -9.51 22.63
CA ASP A 27 -22.64 -10.12 23.76
C ASP A 27 -21.75 -9.07 24.45
N PRO A 28 -21.95 -8.73 25.75
CA PRO A 28 -21.12 -7.76 26.44
C PRO A 28 -19.91 -8.48 27.04
N GLY A 29 -18.89 -8.75 26.22
CA GLY A 29 -17.75 -9.56 26.66
C GLY A 29 -16.38 -9.19 26.11
N PHE A 30 -16.23 -8.11 25.32
CA PHE A 30 -14.93 -7.76 24.73
C PHE A 30 -14.26 -6.62 25.49
N VAL A 31 -13.38 -6.99 26.43
CA VAL A 31 -12.46 -6.08 27.12
C VAL A 31 -11.21 -5.94 26.26
N LEU A 32 -10.96 -4.73 25.75
CA LEU A 32 -9.67 -4.38 25.15
C LEU A 32 -8.58 -4.44 26.23
N PRO A 33 -7.37 -4.98 25.95
CA PRO A 33 -6.27 -4.92 26.90
C PRO A 33 -5.87 -3.45 27.08
N GLY A 34 -6.15 -2.92 28.27
CA GLY A 34 -5.71 -1.59 28.67
C GLY A 34 -4.19 -1.53 28.79
N TYR A 35 -3.60 -0.51 28.18
CA TYR A 35 -2.24 -0.07 28.49
C TYR A 35 -2.22 0.47 29.92
N GLY A 36 -1.85 -0.40 30.87
CA GLY A 36 -1.58 -0.01 32.24
C GLY A 36 -0.25 0.73 32.30
N SER A 37 -0.31 2.02 32.63
CA SER A 37 0.83 2.80 33.11
C SER A 37 1.38 2.16 34.39
N GLN A 38 2.54 1.52 34.32
CA GLN A 38 3.24 1.04 35.50
C GLN A 38 3.86 2.22 36.25
N LEU A 39 3.29 2.52 37.42
CA LEU A 39 3.97 3.27 38.47
C LEU A 39 5.01 2.35 39.12
N SER A 40 6.26 2.79 39.06
CA SER A 40 7.43 2.18 39.68
C SER A 40 7.29 2.08 41.20
N VAL A 41 7.58 0.91 41.76
CA VAL A 41 7.98 0.76 43.17
C VAL A 41 9.23 -0.11 43.24
N SER A 42 10.27 0.42 43.89
CA SER A 42 11.59 -0.20 44.08
C SER A 42 11.57 -1.42 45.00
N PRO A 43 12.62 -2.28 44.96
CA PRO A 43 12.60 -3.62 45.52
C PRO A 43 13.20 -3.69 46.94
N GLN A 44 12.71 -4.64 47.74
CA GLN A 44 13.48 -5.20 48.85
C GLN A 44 13.40 -6.74 48.89
N GLN A 45 14.59 -7.27 49.11
CA GLN A 45 15.07 -8.65 49.21
C GLN A 45 14.27 -9.54 50.20
N LEU A 46 14.18 -10.86 49.93
CA LEU A 46 14.93 -11.91 50.65
C LEU A 46 14.45 -13.35 50.32
N ALA A 47 15.46 -14.22 50.21
CA ALA A 47 15.52 -15.65 50.57
C ALA A 47 14.89 -16.75 49.67
N SER A 48 15.79 -17.56 49.10
CA SER A 48 15.70 -18.97 48.65
C SER A 48 15.45 -19.94 49.85
N PRO A 49 15.46 -21.32 49.73
CA PRO A 49 15.74 -22.21 48.58
C PRO A 49 14.89 -23.52 48.51
N GLY A 50 15.22 -24.37 47.53
CA GLY A 50 14.93 -25.82 47.47
C GLY A 50 14.02 -26.21 46.29
N ASP A 51 14.18 -27.29 45.54
CA ASP A 51 15.13 -28.41 45.49
C ASP A 51 15.02 -29.04 44.08
N SER A 52 16.08 -29.67 43.59
CA SER A 52 16.06 -30.58 42.44
C SER A 52 15.49 -31.96 42.85
N PRO A 53 14.97 -32.80 41.93
CA PRO A 53 15.88 -33.72 41.24
C PRO A 53 15.54 -34.06 39.78
N SER A 54 16.53 -34.73 39.18
CA SER A 54 16.71 -35.21 37.81
C SER A 54 16.04 -36.57 37.50
N MET A 55 16.22 -37.02 36.24
CA MET A 55 16.08 -38.37 35.64
C MET A 55 14.92 -38.49 34.65
N SER A 56 14.99 -39.17 33.49
CA SER A 56 16.06 -39.78 32.69
C SER A 56 15.41 -40.39 31.43
N VAL A 57 16.19 -40.41 30.35
CA VAL A 57 16.11 -41.10 29.04
C VAL A 57 15.27 -42.38 28.93
N ALA A 58 14.57 -42.55 27.79
CA ALA A 58 14.49 -43.83 27.04
C ALA A 58 14.07 -43.59 25.57
N ALA A 59 14.81 -44.18 24.65
CA ALA A 59 14.56 -44.23 23.21
C ALA A 59 14.38 -45.70 22.79
N GLU A 60 13.52 -45.97 21.80
CA GLU A 60 13.52 -47.23 21.04
C GLU A 60 13.17 -46.98 19.56
N PRO A 61 13.79 -47.70 18.59
CA PRO A 61 13.55 -47.58 17.15
C PRO A 61 12.74 -48.75 16.58
N ARG A 62 12.08 -48.57 15.43
CA ARG A 62 11.57 -49.69 14.61
C ARG A 62 11.70 -49.46 13.09
N GLU A 63 12.58 -50.27 12.53
CA GLU A 63 12.51 -51.12 11.32
C GLU A 63 11.61 -50.76 10.11
N SER A 64 12.27 -50.74 8.94
CA SER A 64 11.71 -50.95 7.59
C SER A 64 11.66 -52.44 7.22
N PRO A 65 10.89 -52.83 6.19
CA PRO A 65 11.49 -53.68 5.15
C PRO A 65 11.04 -53.42 3.70
N ASP A 66 12.03 -53.53 2.81
CA ASP A 66 12.13 -54.14 1.46
C ASP A 66 10.99 -54.17 0.42
N ALA A 67 11.29 -53.49 -0.71
CA ALA A 67 11.48 -53.97 -2.09
C ALA A 67 10.51 -54.97 -2.77
N GLU A 68 10.04 -54.59 -3.98
CA GLU A 68 9.97 -55.51 -5.13
C GLU A 68 10.04 -54.78 -6.49
N ARG A 69 10.66 -55.46 -7.48
CA ARG A 69 10.96 -54.99 -8.84
C ARG A 69 9.90 -55.48 -9.84
N GLY A 70 9.61 -54.67 -10.86
CA GLY A 70 8.94 -55.11 -12.10
C GLY A 70 9.18 -54.13 -13.25
N ALA A 71 9.65 -54.62 -14.41
CA ALA A 71 9.98 -53.85 -15.62
C ALA A 71 8.87 -54.03 -16.72
N PRO A 72 8.96 -53.41 -17.92
CA PRO A 72 8.03 -52.36 -18.35
C PRO A 72 7.04 -52.79 -19.45
N LYS A 73 5.95 -52.03 -19.62
CA LYS A 73 5.13 -52.02 -20.85
C LYS A 73 4.84 -50.59 -21.29
N ALA A 74 4.87 -50.42 -22.61
CA ALA A 74 4.72 -49.19 -23.36
C ALA A 74 3.27 -48.64 -23.38
N GLY A 75 3.15 -47.31 -23.51
CA GLY A 75 1.98 -46.66 -24.11
C GLY A 75 1.36 -45.54 -23.27
N GLY A 76 1.44 -44.31 -23.80
CA GLY A 76 0.60 -43.17 -23.39
C GLY A 76 1.24 -42.21 -22.40
N LEU A 77 1.44 -40.95 -22.82
CA LEU A 77 1.81 -39.85 -21.93
C LEU A 77 0.60 -39.45 -21.05
N PRO A 78 0.70 -39.48 -19.71
CA PRO A 78 -0.28 -38.86 -18.83
C PRO A 78 0.06 -37.36 -18.57
N PRO A 79 -0.92 -36.55 -18.14
CA PRO A 79 -0.72 -35.14 -17.80
C PRO A 79 0.25 -34.98 -16.61
N PRO A 80 0.87 -33.79 -16.44
CA PRO A 80 1.92 -33.59 -15.43
C PRO A 80 1.37 -33.83 -14.01
N ALA A 81 2.02 -34.74 -13.31
CA ALA A 81 1.75 -35.04 -11.91
C ALA A 81 2.37 -33.97 -11.01
N VAL A 82 1.56 -33.47 -10.07
CA VAL A 82 2.00 -32.69 -8.91
C VAL A 82 2.88 -33.57 -8.04
N VAL A 83 4.17 -33.25 -7.96
CA VAL A 83 5.13 -33.91 -7.06
C VAL A 83 4.92 -33.34 -5.65
N ARG A 84 4.29 -34.12 -4.77
CA ARG A 84 4.39 -33.91 -3.32
C ARG A 84 5.74 -34.44 -2.85
N MET A 85 6.62 -33.55 -2.41
CA MET A 85 7.87 -33.97 -1.74
C MET A 85 7.58 -34.42 -0.31
N PRO A 86 8.23 -35.50 0.19
CA PRO A 86 8.13 -35.89 1.58
C PRO A 86 8.93 -34.93 2.46
N VAL A 87 8.33 -34.54 3.59
CA VAL A 87 8.98 -33.79 4.66
C VAL A 87 9.97 -34.74 5.36
N GLY A 88 11.24 -34.64 4.99
CA GLY A 88 12.34 -35.28 5.70
C GLY A 88 12.81 -34.39 6.85
N SER A 89 12.69 -34.89 8.08
CA SER A 89 13.34 -34.34 9.27
C SER A 89 14.85 -34.50 9.15
N GLY A 90 15.56 -33.40 8.89
CA GLY A 90 17.02 -33.36 8.85
C GLY A 90 17.55 -32.46 9.96
N ASP A 91 18.16 -33.07 10.97
CA ASP A 91 18.97 -32.40 11.98
C ASP A 91 20.17 -31.71 11.32
N TRP A 92 20.23 -30.38 11.40
CA TRP A 92 21.40 -29.60 11.02
C TRP A 92 22.29 -29.39 12.24
N LEU A 93 23.35 -30.17 12.36
CA LEU A 93 24.52 -29.83 13.16
C LEU A 93 25.40 -28.85 12.37
N PRO A 94 25.85 -27.73 12.94
CA PRO A 94 26.78 -26.84 12.26
C PRO A 94 28.18 -27.46 12.24
N SER A 95 28.70 -27.64 11.04
CA SER A 95 30.11 -27.93 10.78
C SER A 95 31.00 -26.76 11.22
N ALA A 96 32.04 -27.09 12.01
CA ALA A 96 33.07 -26.15 12.45
C ALA A 96 33.89 -25.59 11.28
N PRO A 97 34.31 -24.32 11.30
CA PRO A 97 35.12 -23.75 10.24
C PRO A 97 36.58 -24.20 10.34
N VAL A 98 37.11 -24.64 9.19
CA VAL A 98 38.53 -24.92 8.95
C VAL A 98 39.30 -23.59 8.93
N LYS A 99 40.33 -23.45 9.76
CA LYS A 99 41.26 -22.31 9.79
C LYS A 99 42.20 -22.36 8.58
N ALA A 100 42.17 -21.32 7.74
CA ALA A 100 43.27 -20.99 6.84
C ALA A 100 44.32 -20.12 7.58
N PRO A 101 45.63 -20.34 7.39
CA PRO A 101 46.66 -19.55 8.05
C PRO A 101 47.01 -18.30 7.22
N GLY A 102 47.01 -17.13 7.88
CA GLY A 102 47.68 -15.94 7.37
C GLY A 102 46.81 -14.96 6.59
N GLY A 103 45.92 -14.25 7.29
CA GLY A 103 45.29 -13.03 6.80
C GLY A 103 44.97 -12.13 7.99
N ARG A 104 45.41 -10.88 7.95
CA ARG A 104 45.11 -9.85 8.96
C ARG A 104 43.60 -9.79 9.20
N GLU A 105 43.18 -9.89 10.46
CA GLU A 105 41.81 -9.63 10.88
C GLU A 105 41.40 -8.20 10.49
N PRO A 106 40.29 -8.01 9.75
CA PRO A 106 39.64 -6.71 9.69
C PRO A 106 38.99 -6.44 11.05
N SER A 107 39.39 -5.32 11.65
CA SER A 107 38.75 -4.72 12.82
C SER A 107 37.21 -4.75 12.69
N PRO A 108 36.46 -5.13 13.74
CA PRO A 108 35.02 -5.04 13.73
C PRO A 108 34.64 -3.55 13.63
N ARG A 109 34.18 -3.14 12.44
CA ARG A 109 33.43 -1.90 12.31
C ARG A 109 32.21 -2.05 13.21
N SER A 110 32.12 -1.16 14.20
CA SER A 110 30.97 -1.05 15.08
C SER A 110 29.71 -0.97 14.23
N LEU A 111 28.74 -1.81 14.56
CA LEU A 111 27.32 -1.48 14.41
C LEU A 111 27.13 -0.12 15.10
N VAL A 112 27.21 0.95 14.31
CA VAL A 112 26.75 2.26 14.73
C VAL A 112 25.24 2.12 14.88
N ASP A 113 24.75 2.55 16.05
CA ASP A 113 23.37 2.46 16.49
C ASP A 113 22.34 2.69 15.39
N ALA A 114 21.70 1.60 14.92
CA ALA A 114 20.40 1.65 14.25
C ALA A 114 19.25 1.89 15.26
N GLY A 115 19.57 2.50 16.41
CA GLY A 115 18.70 2.77 17.55
C GLY A 115 18.17 4.20 17.60
N SER A 116 18.26 4.98 16.52
CA SER A 116 17.50 6.23 16.43
C SER A 116 16.05 5.90 16.11
N ALA A 117 15.30 5.48 17.13
CA ALA A 117 13.87 5.61 17.10
C ALA A 117 13.58 7.10 16.90
N SER A 118 13.13 7.48 15.70
CA SER A 118 12.66 8.84 15.40
C SER A 118 11.71 9.26 16.52
N SER A 119 12.12 10.20 17.36
CA SER A 119 11.28 10.69 18.44
C SER A 119 9.97 11.19 17.85
N ALA A 120 8.87 11.01 18.58
CA ALA A 120 7.53 11.43 18.21
C ALA A 120 7.36 12.98 18.08
N THR A 121 8.45 13.72 17.92
CA THR A 121 8.55 15.18 17.78
C THR A 121 8.69 15.64 16.33
N ASP A 122 8.59 14.72 15.36
CA ASP A 122 8.71 14.97 13.91
C ASP A 122 7.52 15.73 13.29
N TYR A 123 6.72 16.42 14.09
CA TYR A 123 5.63 17.25 13.59
C TYR A 123 6.19 18.58 13.06
N PRO A 124 5.61 19.13 11.96
CA PRO A 124 5.80 20.54 11.64
C PRO A 124 5.43 21.37 12.87
N ASP A 125 6.12 22.50 13.03
CA ASP A 125 5.81 23.44 14.11
C ASP A 125 4.29 23.72 14.09
N PRO A 126 3.58 23.69 15.23
CA PRO A 126 2.15 24.02 15.27
C PRO A 126 1.81 25.36 14.57
N THR A 127 2.75 26.29 14.50
CA THR A 127 2.62 27.54 13.75
C THR A 127 2.69 27.36 12.22
N GLU A 128 3.40 26.36 11.69
CA GLU A 128 3.32 25.96 10.29
C GLU A 128 1.96 25.31 9.97
N LEU A 129 1.34 24.63 10.94
CA LEU A 129 -0.01 24.05 10.81
C LEU A 129 -1.11 25.12 10.76
N ASP A 130 -0.90 26.28 11.40
CA ASP A 130 -1.83 27.41 11.32
C ASP A 130 -1.96 27.96 9.88
N HIS A 131 -0.91 27.89 9.06
CA HIS A 131 -1.00 28.22 7.64
C HIS A 131 -1.97 27.31 6.85
N TYR A 132 -2.29 26.11 7.36
CA TYR A 132 -3.23 25.17 6.73
C TYR A 132 -4.67 25.32 7.25
N LYS A 133 -4.90 26.04 8.35
CA LYS A 133 -6.25 26.23 8.91
C LYS A 133 -7.13 27.12 8.04
N ASP A 134 -6.53 28.12 7.39
CA ASP A 134 -7.23 29.06 6.52
C ASP A 134 -7.35 28.57 5.06
N TYR A 135 -6.72 27.45 4.70
CA TYR A 135 -6.80 26.82 3.38
C TYR A 135 -7.95 25.81 3.31
N ALA A 136 -9.18 26.27 3.49
CA ALA A 136 -10.31 25.59 2.87
C ALA A 136 -10.43 26.18 1.46
N PRO A 137 -9.81 25.57 0.42
CA PRO A 137 -9.98 26.10 -0.93
C PRO A 137 -11.48 26.17 -1.22
N GLU A 138 -11.95 27.31 -1.76
CA GLU A 138 -13.33 27.39 -2.26
C GLU A 138 -13.57 26.20 -3.19
N PRO A 139 -14.76 25.55 -3.12
CA PRO A 139 -15.07 24.45 -4.01
C PRO A 139 -14.83 24.92 -5.46
N PRO A 140 -14.19 24.08 -6.29
CA PRO A 140 -13.82 24.48 -7.64
C PRO A 140 -15.06 25.00 -8.38
N ARG A 141 -14.89 26.15 -9.05
CA ARG A 141 -15.89 26.61 -10.01
C ARG A 141 -15.87 25.61 -11.17
N ALA A 142 -17.04 25.09 -11.55
CA ALA A 142 -17.20 24.24 -12.72
C ALA A 142 -16.78 24.99 -14.00
N GLY A 143 -15.50 24.94 -14.31
CA GLY A 143 -14.93 25.37 -15.58
C GLY A 143 -14.28 24.15 -16.17
N GLY A 144 -15.07 23.31 -16.86
CA GLY A 144 -14.57 22.05 -17.39
C GLY A 144 -13.31 22.28 -18.22
N LEU A 145 -12.38 21.33 -18.15
CA LEU A 145 -11.13 21.34 -18.90
C LEU A 145 -11.38 21.74 -20.37
N GLU A 146 -10.72 22.82 -20.84
CA GLU A 146 -10.85 23.29 -22.23
C GLU A 146 -10.47 22.19 -23.25
N LYS A 147 -9.59 21.27 -22.83
CA LYS A 147 -9.22 20.06 -23.56
C LYS A 147 -9.33 18.85 -22.64
N SER A 148 -9.88 17.74 -23.15
CA SER A 148 -9.87 16.45 -22.45
C SER A 148 -8.44 16.02 -22.11
N LEU A 149 -8.26 15.29 -21.00
CA LEU A 149 -6.98 14.74 -20.57
C LEU A 149 -6.26 13.97 -21.69
N ALA A 150 -6.99 13.11 -22.42
CA ALA A 150 -6.46 12.35 -23.55
C ALA A 150 -5.86 13.25 -24.65
N ALA A 151 -6.53 14.35 -24.99
CA ALA A 151 -6.02 15.31 -25.98
C ALA A 151 -4.76 16.03 -25.50
N ILE A 152 -4.66 16.32 -24.19
CA ILE A 152 -3.46 16.92 -23.61
C ILE A 152 -2.30 15.92 -23.64
N ALA A 153 -2.53 14.66 -23.27
CA ALA A 153 -1.54 13.58 -23.26
C ALA A 153 -1.04 13.19 -24.68
N ALA A 154 -1.94 13.19 -25.66
CA ALA A 154 -1.59 12.93 -27.06
C ALA A 154 -0.62 13.98 -27.63
N ASP A 155 -0.75 15.23 -27.20
CA ASP A 155 0.10 16.36 -27.60
C ASP A 155 1.40 16.48 -26.78
N MET A 156 1.60 15.63 -25.78
CA MET A 156 2.85 15.59 -25.01
C MET A 156 3.96 14.84 -25.76
N ALA A 157 5.17 15.39 -25.71
CA ALA A 157 6.38 14.69 -26.11
C ALA A 157 6.83 13.69 -25.02
N PRO A 158 7.53 12.61 -25.37
CA PRO A 158 8.23 11.79 -24.37
C PRO A 158 9.15 12.64 -23.48
N GLY A 159 9.17 12.35 -22.18
CA GLY A 159 9.94 13.06 -21.16
C GLY A 159 9.29 14.36 -20.66
N GLU A 160 8.15 14.75 -21.24
CA GLU A 160 7.48 16.00 -20.91
C GLU A 160 6.68 15.91 -19.61
N TRP A 161 6.81 16.95 -18.78
CA TRP A 161 5.89 17.25 -17.69
C TRP A 161 4.94 18.36 -18.10
N ARG A 162 3.63 18.14 -17.92
CA ARG A 162 2.60 19.12 -18.30
C ARG A 162 1.59 19.31 -17.18
N GLN A 163 1.47 20.54 -16.70
CA GLN A 163 0.42 20.90 -15.74
C GLN A 163 -0.92 20.97 -16.46
N LEU A 164 -1.96 20.39 -15.88
CA LEU A 164 -3.33 20.52 -16.36
C LEU A 164 -3.85 21.93 -16.01
N PRO A 165 -4.31 22.72 -16.99
CA PRO A 165 -4.88 24.03 -16.71
C PRO A 165 -6.14 23.88 -15.86
N ASP A 166 -6.30 24.75 -14.88
CA ASP A 166 -7.50 24.87 -14.02
C ASP A 166 -7.87 23.66 -13.14
N ALA A 167 -7.17 22.53 -13.29
CA ALA A 167 -7.28 21.39 -12.39
C ALA A 167 -6.69 21.74 -11.02
N ARG A 168 -7.57 22.13 -10.08
CA ARG A 168 -7.20 22.36 -8.69
C ARG A 168 -7.38 21.07 -7.90
N TYR A 169 -6.27 20.57 -7.37
CA TYR A 169 -6.31 19.53 -6.36
C TYR A 169 -7.04 20.05 -5.11
N LEU A 170 -7.91 19.22 -4.51
CA LEU A 170 -8.72 19.62 -3.36
C LEU A 170 -7.94 19.92 -2.08
N GLY A 171 -6.60 19.90 -2.10
CA GLY A 171 -5.76 20.23 -0.94
C GLY A 171 -5.83 19.21 0.20
N ASP A 172 -6.57 18.12 -0.01
CA ASP A 172 -7.20 17.35 1.06
C ASP A 172 -6.59 15.97 1.28
N GLY A 173 -5.62 15.58 0.45
CA GLY A 173 -4.91 14.31 0.56
C GLY A 173 -3.48 14.47 1.04
N MET A 174 -3.25 15.28 2.07
CA MET A 174 -2.05 15.04 2.88
C MET A 174 -2.06 13.54 3.27
N TRP A 175 -0.87 12.96 3.40
CA TRP A 175 -0.72 11.57 3.82
C TRP A 175 -1.34 10.48 2.90
N ALA A 176 -1.56 10.79 1.62
CA ALA A 176 -1.82 9.82 0.56
C ALA A 176 -0.61 9.75 -0.40
N ASP A 177 -0.29 8.56 -0.89
CA ASP A 177 0.85 8.25 -1.79
C ASP A 177 0.38 7.52 -3.06
N LYS A 178 -0.92 7.27 -3.18
CA LYS A 178 -1.51 6.52 -4.29
C LYS A 178 -2.93 6.95 -4.57
N ALA A 179 -3.22 7.06 -5.86
CA ALA A 179 -4.56 7.00 -6.41
C ALA A 179 -4.73 5.78 -7.33
N THR A 180 -5.97 5.42 -7.59
CA THR A 180 -6.37 4.45 -8.60
C THR A 180 -7.06 5.16 -9.74
N TRP A 181 -6.94 4.57 -10.93
CA TRP A 181 -7.61 5.00 -12.15
C TRP A 181 -8.66 3.97 -12.54
N ASP A 182 -9.91 4.41 -12.67
CA ASP A 182 -11.00 3.63 -13.26
C ASP A 182 -11.11 4.02 -14.74
N PRO A 183 -10.61 3.19 -15.67
CA PRO A 183 -10.65 3.51 -17.10
C PRO A 183 -12.06 3.46 -17.67
N ALA A 184 -12.97 2.69 -17.06
CA ALA A 184 -14.35 2.54 -17.54
C ALA A 184 -15.18 3.79 -17.22
N ARG A 185 -14.94 4.39 -16.04
CA ARG A 185 -15.65 5.60 -15.59
C ARG A 185 -14.84 6.88 -15.74
N LYS A 186 -13.59 6.80 -16.20
CA LYS A 186 -12.63 7.91 -16.32
C LYS A 186 -12.48 8.67 -15.01
N ARG A 187 -12.28 7.92 -13.92
CA ARG A 187 -12.22 8.47 -12.56
C ARG A 187 -10.89 8.19 -11.90
N VAL A 188 -10.38 9.21 -11.22
CA VAL A 188 -9.25 9.07 -10.30
C VAL A 188 -9.83 9.01 -8.90
N SER A 189 -9.34 8.12 -8.05
CA SER A 189 -9.79 8.07 -6.66
C SER A 189 -8.66 7.74 -5.70
N TYR A 190 -8.75 8.27 -4.48
CA TYR A 190 -7.78 8.01 -3.42
C TYR A 190 -8.41 8.20 -2.04
N VAL A 191 -7.75 7.67 -1.03
CA VAL A 191 -8.08 7.94 0.38
C VAL A 191 -6.92 8.69 1.00
N GLY A 192 -7.21 9.89 1.52
CA GLY A 192 -6.22 10.76 2.15
C GLY A 192 -6.63 11.21 3.54
N MET A 193 -5.67 11.73 4.30
CA MET A 193 -5.88 12.17 5.67
C MET A 193 -5.16 13.48 5.92
N HIS A 194 -5.87 14.47 6.47
CA HIS A 194 -5.19 15.67 6.91
C HIS A 194 -4.31 15.36 8.14
N GLY A 195 -3.06 15.84 8.18
CA GLY A 195 -2.14 15.60 9.30
C GLY A 195 -2.54 16.21 10.65
N ILE A 196 -3.79 16.68 10.76
CA ILE A 196 -4.37 17.27 11.97
C ILE A 196 -5.32 16.22 12.58
N PRO A 197 -5.08 15.76 13.83
CA PRO A 197 -5.85 14.68 14.44
C PRO A 197 -7.37 14.87 14.46
N GLU A 198 -7.85 16.12 14.46
CA GLU A 198 -9.29 16.40 14.47
C GLU A 198 -9.97 16.29 13.10
N ARG A 199 -9.22 16.14 12.00
CA ARG A 199 -9.80 16.08 10.65
C ARG A 199 -9.99 14.63 10.22
N PRO A 200 -11.21 14.22 9.80
CA PRO A 200 -11.47 12.84 9.41
C PRO A 200 -10.73 12.49 8.11
N VAL A 201 -10.45 11.19 7.95
CA VAL A 201 -10.04 10.62 6.67
C VAL A 201 -11.12 10.86 5.62
N LYS A 202 -10.67 11.08 4.39
CA LYS A 202 -11.48 11.48 3.26
C LYS A 202 -11.26 10.49 2.13
N TRP A 203 -12.34 9.99 1.56
CA TRP A 203 -12.29 9.43 0.22
C TRP A 203 -12.55 10.56 -0.76
N VAL A 204 -11.66 10.71 -1.74
CA VAL A 204 -11.72 11.73 -2.77
C VAL A 204 -11.73 11.05 -4.13
N MET A 205 -12.57 11.55 -5.02
CA MET A 205 -12.70 11.08 -6.38
C MET A 205 -12.78 12.28 -7.32
N TRP A 206 -12.15 12.17 -8.48
CA TRP A 206 -12.24 13.14 -9.57
C TRP A 206 -12.79 12.42 -10.80
N ASP A 207 -13.95 12.87 -11.27
CA ASP A 207 -14.53 12.49 -12.55
C ASP A 207 -13.93 13.39 -13.62
N VAL A 208 -13.04 12.83 -14.45
CA VAL A 208 -12.21 13.60 -15.39
C VAL A 208 -13.04 14.16 -16.53
N ASP A 209 -14.04 13.42 -17.00
CA ASP A 209 -14.91 13.85 -18.10
C ASP A 209 -15.85 14.97 -17.67
N ALA A 210 -16.41 14.87 -16.46
CA ALA A 210 -17.25 15.93 -15.89
C ALA A 210 -16.46 17.09 -15.29
N ASP A 211 -15.15 16.92 -15.09
CA ASP A 211 -14.28 17.76 -14.27
C ASP A 211 -14.90 18.08 -12.90
N GLN A 212 -15.38 17.03 -12.24
CA GLN A 212 -16.08 17.14 -10.96
C GLN A 212 -15.36 16.36 -9.88
N TRP A 213 -15.11 17.04 -8.77
CA TRP A 213 -14.56 16.42 -7.58
C TRP A 213 -15.69 16.00 -6.64
N HIS A 214 -15.60 14.76 -6.18
CA HIS A 214 -16.46 14.18 -5.17
C HIS A 214 -15.64 13.87 -3.93
N ARG A 215 -16.26 14.07 -2.77
CA ARG A 215 -15.60 13.87 -1.48
C ARG A 215 -16.62 13.30 -0.48
N GLN A 216 -16.26 12.20 0.19
CA GLN A 216 -16.97 11.69 1.36
C GLN A 216 -16.08 11.85 2.59
N THR A 217 -16.64 12.35 3.71
CA THR A 217 -15.88 12.54 4.95
C THR A 217 -16.61 12.13 6.20
N GLY A 218 -15.86 11.85 7.27
CA GLY A 218 -16.42 11.64 8.60
C GLY A 218 -17.39 10.46 8.59
N ASP A 219 -18.62 10.70 9.03
CA ASP A 219 -19.65 9.66 9.13
C ASP A 219 -20.13 9.15 7.76
N GLU A 220 -20.01 9.95 6.69
CA GLU A 220 -20.29 9.50 5.32
C GLU A 220 -19.24 8.50 4.85
N PHE A 221 -18.00 8.68 5.31
CA PHE A 221 -16.95 7.69 5.14
C PHE A 221 -16.98 6.71 6.32
N HIS A 222 -17.99 5.84 6.28
CA HIS A 222 -18.30 4.84 7.31
C HIS A 222 -17.09 4.07 7.88
N PRO A 223 -15.99 3.79 7.15
CA PRO A 223 -14.79 3.20 7.73
C PRO A 223 -14.20 3.99 8.93
N TYR A 224 -14.57 5.26 9.12
CA TYR A 224 -14.10 6.16 10.18
C TYR A 224 -15.17 6.65 11.16
N ALA A 225 -16.45 6.30 10.98
CA ALA A 225 -17.51 6.74 11.88
C ALA A 225 -17.18 6.42 13.35
N GLY A 226 -17.22 7.44 14.21
CA GLY A 226 -17.07 7.31 15.67
C GLY A 226 -15.66 7.08 16.22
N ILE A 227 -14.58 7.23 15.43
CA ILE A 227 -13.20 7.04 15.94
C ILE A 227 -12.35 8.29 15.76
N HIS A 228 -12.22 9.05 16.84
CA HIS A 228 -11.19 10.09 17.01
C HIS A 228 -9.90 9.42 17.46
N SER A 229 -8.99 9.07 16.55
CA SER A 229 -7.67 8.62 16.98
C SER A 229 -6.79 9.85 17.26
N GLU A 230 -6.35 10.02 18.51
CA GLU A 230 -5.34 11.02 18.90
C GLU A 230 -4.05 10.92 18.08
N TRP A 231 -3.79 9.76 17.46
CA TRP A 231 -2.58 9.46 16.70
C TRP A 231 -2.72 9.52 15.18
N GLY A 232 -3.85 10.00 14.64
CA GLY A 232 -4.05 10.19 13.19
C GLY A 232 -3.40 9.08 12.36
N TYR A 233 -3.95 7.86 12.40
CA TYR A 233 -3.30 6.72 11.76
C TYR A 233 -3.11 6.96 10.26
N ARG A 234 -1.84 7.05 9.84
CA ARG A 234 -1.38 7.39 8.49
C ARG A 234 -1.95 6.42 7.45
N SER A 235 -2.56 6.97 6.40
CA SER A 235 -3.30 6.25 5.36
C SER A 235 -2.46 5.75 4.18
N TYR A 236 -1.16 6.08 4.13
CA TYR A 236 -0.32 5.71 3.00
C TYR A 236 -0.39 4.21 2.68
N GLY A 237 -0.54 3.91 1.41
CA GLY A 237 -0.53 2.58 0.84
C GLY A 237 -1.82 1.79 1.04
N ARG A 238 -2.80 2.26 1.83
CA ARG A 238 -3.92 1.41 2.30
C ARG A 238 -5.14 1.37 1.39
N TYR A 239 -5.01 1.85 0.16
CA TYR A 239 -6.11 2.01 -0.77
C TYR A 239 -5.81 1.26 -2.06
N THR A 240 -6.79 0.64 -2.70
CA THR A 240 -6.65 0.07 -4.04
C THR A 240 -8.02 -0.07 -4.69
N GLN A 241 -8.06 -0.42 -5.97
CA GLN A 241 -9.28 -0.62 -6.72
C GLN A 241 -9.25 -2.00 -7.39
N LEU A 242 -10.34 -2.73 -7.26
CA LEU A 242 -10.51 -4.04 -7.87
C LEU A 242 -10.91 -3.91 -9.35
N PRO A 243 -10.74 -4.98 -10.15
CA PRO A 243 -11.17 -4.99 -11.55
C PRO A 243 -12.66 -4.71 -11.78
N ASP A 244 -13.52 -5.01 -10.79
CA ASP A 244 -14.96 -4.71 -10.82
C ASP A 244 -15.28 -3.21 -10.61
N GLY A 245 -14.26 -2.38 -10.38
CA GLY A 245 -14.37 -0.95 -10.10
C GLY A 245 -14.59 -0.61 -8.63
N SER A 246 -14.79 -1.61 -7.75
CA SER A 246 -14.90 -1.38 -6.31
C SER A 246 -13.60 -0.85 -5.72
N ASN A 247 -13.73 0.15 -4.87
CA ASN A 247 -12.61 0.64 -4.08
C ASN A 247 -12.48 -0.18 -2.79
N VAL A 248 -11.24 -0.46 -2.39
CA VAL A 248 -10.92 -1.21 -1.17
C VAL A 248 -9.99 -0.38 -0.32
N PHE A 249 -10.29 -0.31 0.97
CA PHE A 249 -9.52 0.46 1.93
C PHE A 249 -9.24 -0.36 3.19
N ALA A 250 -7.95 -0.42 3.58
CA ALA A 250 -7.52 -1.09 4.80
C ALA A 250 -7.47 -0.10 5.96
N ARG A 251 -8.14 -0.44 7.07
CA ARG A 251 -8.07 0.31 8.32
C ARG A 251 -8.00 -0.64 9.49
N PHE A 252 -6.93 -0.54 10.27
CA PHE A 252 -6.62 -1.59 11.25
C PHE A 252 -6.66 -2.96 10.56
N SER A 253 -6.99 -4.01 11.30
CA SER A 253 -7.18 -5.35 10.77
C SER A 253 -8.46 -5.52 9.95
N ARG A 254 -9.05 -4.46 9.38
CA ARG A 254 -10.30 -4.51 8.61
C ARG A 254 -10.10 -3.98 7.20
N LEU A 255 -10.60 -4.72 6.21
CA LEU A 255 -10.80 -4.21 4.85
C LEU A 255 -12.25 -3.79 4.67
N TRP A 256 -12.42 -2.61 4.12
CA TRP A 256 -13.69 -2.06 3.70
C TRP A 256 -13.74 -2.09 2.17
N LYS A 257 -14.89 -2.47 1.60
CA LYS A 257 -15.13 -2.47 0.16
C LYS A 257 -16.27 -1.48 -0.14
N GLN A 258 -16.08 -0.68 -1.17
CA GLN A 258 -17.09 0.23 -1.69
C GLN A 258 -17.86 -0.45 -2.84
N ASP A 259 -19.18 -0.33 -2.82
CA ASP A 259 -19.99 -0.61 -3.99
C ASP A 259 -19.79 0.51 -5.04
N PRO A 260 -19.40 0.20 -6.28
CA PRO A 260 -19.04 1.21 -7.27
C PRO A 260 -20.25 1.96 -7.83
N GLU A 261 -21.47 1.46 -7.63
CA GLU A 261 -22.71 2.06 -8.11
C GLU A 261 -23.37 2.93 -7.04
N THR A 262 -23.46 2.44 -5.80
CA THR A 262 -24.07 3.20 -4.69
C THR A 262 -23.08 4.09 -3.94
N LEU A 263 -21.77 3.85 -4.12
CA LEU A 263 -20.67 4.48 -3.39
C LEU A 263 -20.70 4.22 -1.87
N GLU A 264 -21.49 3.25 -1.42
CA GLU A 264 -21.58 2.85 -0.02
C GLU A 264 -20.42 1.93 0.36
N TRP A 265 -19.87 2.16 1.55
CA TRP A 265 -18.78 1.36 2.12
C TRP A 265 -19.32 0.33 3.10
N SER A 266 -18.86 -0.92 2.98
CA SER A 266 -19.18 -1.99 3.91
C SER A 266 -17.93 -2.74 4.36
N LEU A 267 -17.99 -3.34 5.56
CA LEU A 267 -16.92 -4.22 6.03
C LEU A 267 -16.88 -5.44 5.13
N TRP A 268 -15.73 -5.72 4.53
CA TRP A 268 -15.57 -6.83 3.61
C TRP A 268 -14.98 -8.06 4.29
N THR A 269 -13.80 -7.91 4.92
CA THR A 269 -13.12 -8.99 5.64
C THR A 269 -12.13 -8.42 6.66
N ASN A 270 -11.60 -9.28 7.53
CA ASN A 270 -10.52 -8.90 8.45
C ASN A 270 -9.18 -9.40 7.91
N VAL A 271 -8.11 -8.60 8.06
CA VAL A 271 -6.75 -8.93 7.64
C VAL A 271 -6.03 -9.69 8.77
N PRO A 272 -5.75 -11.00 8.63
CA PRO A 272 -5.15 -11.80 9.70
C PRO A 272 -3.67 -11.45 9.91
N CYS A 273 -2.97 -11.03 8.84
CA CYS A 273 -1.58 -10.62 8.92
C CYS A 273 -1.42 -9.13 9.29
N TYR A 274 -2.48 -8.48 9.77
CA TYR A 274 -2.46 -7.04 10.04
C TYR A 274 -1.39 -6.65 11.05
N LYS A 275 -0.62 -5.64 10.66
CA LYS A 275 0.31 -4.91 11.51
C LYS A 275 -0.08 -3.43 11.47
N GLU A 276 0.36 -2.66 12.46
CA GLU A 276 -0.05 -1.26 12.66
C GLU A 276 0.05 -0.39 11.39
N ILE A 277 1.00 -0.68 10.48
CA ILE A 277 1.17 -0.01 9.20
C ILE A 277 1.20 -1.04 8.06
N GLY A 278 0.72 -0.68 6.88
CA GLY A 278 0.84 -1.55 5.72
C GLY A 278 0.41 -0.92 4.40
N ASN A 279 0.74 -1.61 3.31
CA ASN A 279 0.31 -1.29 1.96
C ASN A 279 -0.67 -2.33 1.45
N LEU A 280 -1.55 -1.94 0.53
CA LEU A 280 -2.63 -2.71 -0.05
C LEU A 280 -2.60 -2.55 -1.57
N GLU A 281 -2.66 -3.64 -2.32
CA GLU A 281 -2.82 -3.63 -3.78
C GLU A 281 -3.77 -4.72 -4.26
N ALA A 282 -4.59 -4.40 -5.25
CA ALA A 282 -5.25 -5.41 -6.06
C ALA A 282 -4.19 -6.11 -6.94
N PHE A 283 -4.33 -7.42 -7.09
CA PHE A 283 -3.47 -8.25 -7.93
C PHE A 283 -4.33 -9.17 -8.81
N PRO A 284 -4.78 -8.68 -9.99
CA PRO A 284 -5.71 -9.39 -10.86
C PRO A 284 -5.22 -10.77 -11.32
N GLU A 285 -3.91 -10.93 -11.51
CA GLU A 285 -3.29 -12.17 -12.01
C GLU A 285 -3.11 -13.24 -10.94
N MET A 286 -3.24 -12.90 -9.64
CA MET A 286 -3.09 -13.85 -8.55
C MET A 286 -4.45 -14.44 -8.16
N GLY A 287 -4.67 -15.71 -8.49
CA GLY A 287 -5.95 -16.39 -8.26
C GLY A 287 -6.89 -16.33 -9.47
N GLU A 288 -8.06 -16.97 -9.37
CA GLU A 288 -9.00 -17.08 -10.50
C GLU A 288 -9.77 -15.78 -10.77
N GLU A 289 -10.17 -15.07 -9.72
CA GLU A 289 -10.86 -13.76 -9.79
C GLU A 289 -9.94 -12.61 -9.33
N GLY A 290 -8.64 -12.87 -9.26
CA GLY A 290 -7.65 -11.98 -8.66
C GLY A 290 -7.61 -12.03 -7.13
N SER A 291 -6.70 -11.26 -6.56
CA SER A 291 -6.47 -11.18 -5.13
C SER A 291 -6.31 -9.74 -4.65
N VAL A 292 -6.41 -9.54 -3.33
CA VAL A 292 -5.93 -8.32 -2.67
C VAL A 292 -4.73 -8.63 -1.80
N VAL A 293 -3.59 -8.06 -2.12
CA VAL A 293 -2.33 -8.23 -1.39
C VAL A 293 -2.21 -7.16 -0.32
N PHE A 294 -1.91 -7.59 0.91
CA PHE A 294 -1.60 -6.73 2.03
C PHE A 294 -0.17 -6.98 2.52
N PHE A 295 0.65 -5.94 2.51
CA PHE A 295 1.99 -5.90 3.09
C PHE A 295 1.90 -5.21 4.46
N GLY A 296 2.00 -5.97 5.54
CA GLY A 296 1.96 -5.45 6.91
C GLY A 296 3.36 -5.30 7.53
N ALA A 297 3.63 -4.16 8.17
CA ALA A 297 4.86 -3.87 8.90
C ALA A 297 4.57 -3.27 10.30
N MET A 298 5.43 -3.55 11.27
CA MET A 298 5.36 -2.98 12.63
C MET A 298 6.41 -1.90 12.87
N TYR A 299 6.17 -1.04 13.87
CA TYR A 299 7.09 0.03 14.27
C TYR A 299 8.42 -0.50 14.83
N ALA A 300 8.41 -1.67 15.46
CA ALA A 300 9.56 -2.21 16.19
C ALA A 300 10.00 -3.56 15.60
N GLY A 301 10.93 -3.51 14.63
CA GLY A 301 11.69 -4.67 14.21
C GLY A 301 11.42 -5.15 12.78
N ALA A 302 12.52 -5.50 12.11
CA ALA A 302 12.54 -6.01 10.75
C ALA A 302 11.90 -7.42 10.64
N ASP A 303 11.81 -8.15 11.76
CA ASP A 303 11.28 -9.51 11.91
C ASP A 303 9.75 -9.64 11.81
N GLN A 304 9.04 -8.53 11.80
CA GLN A 304 7.58 -8.52 11.93
C GLN A 304 6.83 -8.21 10.64
N THR A 305 7.55 -7.99 9.54
CA THR A 305 6.93 -7.83 8.22
C THR A 305 6.24 -9.11 7.79
N ARG A 306 5.02 -8.98 7.27
CA ARG A 306 4.20 -10.08 6.75
C ARG A 306 3.56 -9.66 5.43
N LEU A 307 3.40 -10.63 4.54
CA LEU A 307 2.71 -10.47 3.28
C LEU A 307 1.59 -11.50 3.24
N CYS A 308 0.37 -11.06 2.96
CA CYS A 308 -0.76 -11.96 2.78
C CYS A 308 -1.62 -11.52 1.59
N ALA A 309 -2.30 -12.47 0.96
CA ALA A 309 -3.21 -12.22 -0.15
C ALA A 309 -4.60 -12.74 0.20
N TYR A 310 -5.64 -11.94 -0.05
CA TYR A 310 -7.02 -12.37 0.00
C TYR A 310 -7.42 -12.84 -1.40
N ASP A 311 -7.61 -14.15 -1.56
CA ASP A 311 -8.10 -14.76 -2.80
C ASP A 311 -9.60 -14.48 -2.91
N ILE A 312 -10.01 -13.71 -3.92
CA ILE A 312 -11.39 -13.20 -4.05
C ILE A 312 -12.36 -14.34 -4.31
N ALA A 313 -11.99 -15.29 -5.19
CA ALA A 313 -12.83 -16.41 -5.56
C ALA A 313 -13.06 -17.36 -4.37
N ARG A 314 -12.00 -17.62 -3.59
CA ARG A 314 -12.08 -18.53 -2.42
C ARG A 314 -12.63 -17.85 -1.18
N GLY A 315 -12.53 -16.52 -1.10
CA GLY A 315 -12.90 -15.76 0.08
C GLY A 315 -11.97 -16.01 1.27
N GLU A 316 -10.72 -16.38 1.03
CA GLU A 316 -9.76 -16.83 2.04
C GLU A 316 -8.45 -16.04 1.98
N TRP A 317 -7.78 -15.92 3.13
CA TRP A 317 -6.45 -15.32 3.21
C TRP A 317 -5.36 -16.39 3.09
N LEU A 318 -4.39 -16.11 2.22
CA LEU A 318 -3.19 -16.89 1.99
C LEU A 318 -2.00 -16.15 2.59
N GLU A 319 -1.20 -16.83 3.40
CA GLU A 319 0.11 -16.31 3.81
C GLU A 319 1.10 -16.48 2.66
N LEU A 320 1.79 -15.40 2.31
CA LEU A 320 2.79 -15.38 1.25
C LEU A 320 4.20 -15.47 1.85
N PRO A 321 5.22 -15.84 1.03
CA PRO A 321 6.60 -15.80 1.47
C PRO A 321 6.97 -14.43 2.06
N ARG A 322 7.80 -14.46 3.10
CA ARG A 322 8.23 -13.24 3.77
C ARG A 322 9.18 -12.44 2.86
N PRO A 323 8.94 -11.13 2.66
CA PRO A 323 9.82 -10.29 1.86
C PRO A 323 11.10 -9.87 2.62
N GLU A 324 12.14 -9.61 1.83
CA GLU A 324 13.38 -8.95 2.23
C GLU A 324 13.15 -7.44 2.44
N VAL A 325 12.17 -6.86 1.73
CA VAL A 325 11.67 -5.51 1.98
C VAL A 325 10.95 -5.46 3.34
N GLN A 326 11.40 -4.58 4.22
CA GLN A 326 11.06 -4.54 5.64
C GLN A 326 10.94 -3.09 6.17
N GLY A 327 9.97 -2.92 7.08
CA GLY A 327 9.79 -1.68 7.83
C GLY A 327 8.54 -0.88 7.42
N ARG A 328 8.13 0.03 8.31
CA ARG A 328 6.83 0.71 8.24
C ARG A 328 6.62 1.63 7.03
N HIS A 329 7.69 2.17 6.48
CA HIS A 329 7.62 3.11 5.35
C HIS A 329 7.97 2.46 4.01
N SER A 330 7.79 1.15 3.89
CA SER A 330 7.94 0.46 2.61
C SER A 330 6.83 0.91 1.65
N MET A 331 7.09 0.84 0.34
CA MET A 331 6.11 1.09 -0.71
C MET A 331 5.74 -0.21 -1.41
N MET A 332 4.52 -0.25 -1.94
CA MET A 332 4.04 -1.35 -2.77
C MET A 332 3.30 -0.79 -3.99
N ARG A 333 3.53 -1.36 -5.18
CA ARG A 333 2.83 -0.93 -6.39
C ARG A 333 2.61 -2.05 -7.40
N TYR A 334 1.36 -2.26 -7.80
CA TYR A 334 1.01 -3.14 -8.91
C TYR A 334 1.36 -2.50 -10.26
N ASN A 335 1.85 -3.32 -11.19
CA ASN A 335 2.22 -2.92 -12.55
C ASN A 335 1.41 -3.74 -13.57
N ALA A 336 0.43 -3.09 -14.19
CA ALA A 336 -0.50 -3.74 -15.11
C ALA A 336 0.14 -4.19 -16.44
N VAL A 337 1.28 -3.59 -16.83
CA VAL A 337 2.00 -4.00 -18.05
C VAL A 337 2.70 -5.35 -17.82
N ARG A 338 3.14 -5.60 -16.59
CA ARG A 338 3.98 -6.75 -16.24
C ARG A 338 3.24 -7.83 -15.45
N GLY A 339 2.09 -7.52 -14.86
CA GLY A 339 1.35 -8.45 -14.01
C GLY A 339 2.13 -8.82 -12.75
N GLU A 340 2.82 -7.86 -12.14
CA GLU A 340 3.61 -8.06 -10.92
C GLU A 340 3.49 -6.87 -9.96
N ILE A 341 3.80 -7.07 -8.69
CA ILE A 341 3.82 -6.02 -7.67
C ILE A 341 5.25 -5.74 -7.23
N LEU A 342 5.71 -4.49 -7.29
CA LEU A 342 6.97 -4.07 -6.68
C LEU A 342 6.77 -3.77 -5.20
N LEU A 343 7.65 -4.33 -4.38
CA LEU A 343 7.92 -3.96 -2.99
C LEU A 343 9.23 -3.17 -2.96
N LEU A 344 9.25 -2.02 -2.30
CA LEU A 344 10.43 -1.14 -2.31
C LEU A 344 10.66 -0.44 -0.96
N GLY A 345 11.90 -0.46 -0.48
CA GLY A 345 12.38 0.43 0.56
C GLY A 345 11.90 0.09 1.97
N GLY A 346 11.66 1.12 2.78
CA GLY A 346 11.18 1.00 4.14
C GLY A 346 12.28 1.09 5.20
N ASP A 347 11.92 1.52 6.41
CA ASP A 347 12.85 1.95 7.46
C ASP A 347 13.88 0.89 7.89
N ALA A 348 13.69 -0.39 7.55
CA ALA A 348 14.63 -1.47 7.86
C ALA A 348 15.34 -2.07 6.62
N SER A 349 15.03 -1.57 5.42
CA SER A 349 15.60 -2.03 4.14
C SER A 349 15.55 -0.92 3.09
N TRP A 350 16.19 0.23 3.38
CA TRP A 350 15.99 1.48 2.64
C TRP A 350 16.14 1.40 1.13
N ARG A 351 16.92 0.45 0.60
CA ARG A 351 17.21 0.35 -0.84
C ARG A 351 16.73 -0.94 -1.47
N THR A 352 16.22 -1.87 -0.68
CA THR A 352 15.87 -3.22 -1.14
C THR A 352 14.63 -3.17 -2.02
N ALA A 353 14.66 -3.91 -3.13
CA ALA A 353 13.57 -4.03 -4.07
C ALA A 353 13.28 -5.51 -4.38
N GLN A 354 12.00 -5.89 -4.39
CA GLN A 354 11.56 -7.23 -4.79
C GLN A 354 10.24 -7.13 -5.56
N THR A 355 10.01 -8.03 -6.52
CA THR A 355 8.68 -8.19 -7.11
C THR A 355 7.97 -9.43 -6.59
N LEU A 356 6.68 -9.30 -6.32
CA LEU A 356 5.77 -10.40 -6.08
C LEU A 356 5.14 -10.81 -7.42
N GLN A 357 5.31 -12.07 -7.77
CA GLN A 357 4.81 -12.68 -9.00
C GLN A 357 3.38 -13.24 -8.80
N PRO A 358 2.63 -13.50 -9.90
CA PRO A 358 1.28 -14.06 -9.81
C PRO A 358 1.18 -15.39 -9.07
N ASP A 359 2.23 -16.19 -9.08
CA ASP A 359 2.31 -17.48 -8.36
C ASP A 359 2.63 -17.34 -6.87
N GLY A 360 2.79 -16.12 -6.37
CA GLY A 360 3.13 -15.81 -4.99
C GLY A 360 4.63 -15.85 -4.69
N SER A 361 5.48 -16.15 -5.67
CA SER A 361 6.93 -16.11 -5.50
C SER A 361 7.47 -14.68 -5.44
N LEU A 362 8.59 -14.50 -4.73
CA LEU A 362 9.29 -13.22 -4.62
C LEU A 362 10.59 -13.27 -5.42
N VAL A 363 10.84 -12.24 -6.22
CA VAL A 363 12.05 -12.09 -7.03
C VAL A 363 12.82 -10.86 -6.54
N THR A 364 14.02 -11.07 -6.01
CA THR A 364 14.91 -9.97 -5.61
C THR A 364 15.43 -9.22 -6.83
N LEU A 365 15.41 -7.89 -6.77
CA LEU A 365 15.90 -6.96 -7.77
C LEU A 365 17.15 -6.23 -7.26
N PRO A 366 17.92 -5.57 -8.14
CA PRO A 366 19.01 -4.70 -7.70
C PRO A 366 18.50 -3.55 -6.82
N ASP A 367 19.27 -3.22 -5.79
CA ASP A 367 18.97 -2.14 -4.86
C ASP A 367 18.74 -0.80 -5.59
N ALA A 368 17.76 -0.04 -5.10
CA ALA A 368 17.49 1.33 -5.55
C ALA A 368 18.74 2.21 -5.37
N PRO A 369 18.98 3.21 -6.24
CA PRO A 369 20.18 4.05 -6.17
C PRO A 369 20.21 4.95 -4.93
N ARG A 370 19.04 5.20 -4.32
CA ARG A 370 18.84 6.00 -3.11
C ARG A 370 18.04 5.25 -2.06
N ASN A 371 18.11 5.74 -0.83
CA ASN A 371 17.20 5.32 0.23
C ASN A 371 15.77 5.73 -0.16
N THR A 372 14.83 4.81 0.01
CA THR A 372 13.45 4.95 -0.40
C THR A 372 12.50 4.66 0.77
N ARG A 373 11.53 5.55 0.97
CA ARG A 373 10.50 5.48 2.00
C ARG A 373 9.26 6.24 1.56
N ILE A 374 8.09 5.65 1.81
CA ILE A 374 6.77 6.21 1.47
C ILE A 374 6.49 7.60 2.07
N ARG A 375 7.28 8.03 3.07
CA ARG A 375 7.15 9.35 3.70
C ARG A 375 7.42 10.46 2.69
N THR A 376 8.44 10.32 1.84
CA THR A 376 8.94 11.41 0.99
C THR A 376 8.94 11.05 -0.48
N ASP A 377 8.82 9.76 -0.77
CA ASP A 377 9.08 9.21 -2.07
C ASP A 377 7.80 8.66 -2.65
N GLN A 378 7.72 8.65 -3.97
CA GLN A 378 6.54 8.22 -4.70
C GLN A 378 6.93 7.14 -5.69
N LEU A 379 6.15 6.07 -5.68
CA LEU A 379 6.33 4.92 -6.55
C LEU A 379 5.12 4.79 -7.47
N ILE A 380 5.37 4.74 -8.77
CA ILE A 380 4.39 4.41 -9.81
C ILE A 380 5.06 3.53 -10.87
N TYR A 381 4.32 3.09 -11.87
CA TYR A 381 4.86 2.45 -13.06
C TYR A 381 4.54 3.29 -14.30
N ASP A 382 5.39 3.21 -15.32
CA ASP A 382 5.10 3.75 -16.64
C ASP A 382 4.08 2.84 -17.35
N PRO A 383 2.89 3.34 -17.74
CA PRO A 383 1.89 2.52 -18.42
C PRO A 383 2.29 1.99 -19.79
N VAL A 384 3.35 2.50 -20.40
CA VAL A 384 3.78 2.10 -21.75
C VAL A 384 4.88 1.04 -21.69
N SER A 385 6.00 1.34 -21.02
CA SER A 385 7.13 0.40 -20.92
C SER A 385 6.96 -0.64 -19.81
N GLY A 386 6.15 -0.32 -18.78
CA GLY A 386 6.09 -1.10 -17.56
C GLY A 386 7.32 -0.90 -16.66
N ASP A 387 8.15 0.12 -16.89
CA ASP A 387 9.24 0.47 -15.97
C ASP A 387 8.67 1.05 -14.68
N TYR A 388 9.34 0.80 -13.55
CA TYR A 388 8.95 1.47 -12.31
C TYR A 388 9.56 2.87 -12.25
N LEU A 389 8.76 3.85 -11.86
CA LEU A 389 9.17 5.24 -11.73
C LEU A 389 9.17 5.62 -10.24
N VAL A 390 10.31 6.11 -9.76
CA VAL A 390 10.50 6.45 -8.34
C VAL A 390 10.98 7.88 -8.22
N MET A 391 10.15 8.74 -7.64
CA MET A 391 10.54 10.08 -7.23
C MET A 391 11.07 10.02 -5.80
N VAL A 392 12.34 10.35 -5.61
CA VAL A 392 13.01 10.36 -4.31
C VAL A 392 13.29 11.80 -3.91
N SER A 393 12.77 12.21 -2.76
CA SER A 393 13.04 13.52 -2.19
C SER A 393 14.03 13.37 -1.05
N GLU A 394 15.29 13.75 -1.28
CA GLU A 394 16.30 13.67 -0.24
C GLU A 394 16.00 14.72 0.84
N SER A 395 15.50 14.25 1.98
CA SER A 395 15.42 15.04 3.19
C SER A 395 16.56 14.63 4.11
N ASP A 396 17.60 15.43 4.19
CA ASP A 396 18.43 15.41 5.40
C ASP A 396 17.54 15.83 6.59
N GLU A 397 17.80 15.27 7.78
CA GLU A 397 17.12 15.64 9.03
C GLU A 397 17.19 17.15 9.30
N SER A 398 18.15 17.84 8.67
CA SER A 398 18.43 19.28 8.77
C SER A 398 17.41 20.21 8.08
N ARG A 399 16.39 19.69 7.36
CA ARG A 399 15.35 20.50 6.66
C ARG A 399 15.92 21.51 5.63
N GLN A 400 17.14 21.31 5.14
CA GLN A 400 17.78 22.16 4.12
C GLN A 400 17.23 21.88 2.71
N PRO A 401 17.48 22.78 1.72
CA PRO A 401 17.18 22.61 0.29
C PRO A 401 17.15 21.16 -0.19
N GLN A 402 16.02 20.73 -0.72
CA GLN A 402 15.88 19.36 -1.21
C GLN A 402 16.23 19.29 -2.69
N THR A 403 16.98 18.25 -3.03
CA THR A 403 17.05 17.76 -4.39
C THR A 403 15.99 16.67 -4.52
N VAL A 404 15.19 16.76 -5.57
CA VAL A 404 14.34 15.64 -6.00
C VAL A 404 15.04 14.97 -7.16
N GLU A 405 15.21 13.66 -7.04
CA GLU A 405 15.71 12.81 -8.11
C GLU A 405 14.58 11.90 -8.58
N PHE A 406 14.40 11.80 -9.89
CA PHE A 406 13.40 10.94 -10.49
C PHE A 406 14.10 9.82 -11.24
N PHE A 407 13.88 8.59 -10.80
CA PHE A 407 14.51 7.40 -11.35
C PHE A 407 13.49 6.55 -12.10
N GLY A 408 13.97 5.84 -13.11
CA GLY A 408 13.30 4.70 -13.71
C GLY A 408 14.04 3.41 -13.36
N PHE A 409 13.31 2.31 -13.32
CA PHE A 409 13.88 0.96 -13.23
C PHE A 409 13.39 0.14 -14.43
N ASP A 410 14.32 -0.12 -15.35
CA ASP A 410 14.09 -1.01 -16.48
C ASP A 410 14.11 -2.44 -15.97
N VAL A 411 12.93 -3.05 -15.85
CA VAL A 411 12.80 -4.40 -15.30
C VAL A 411 13.42 -5.44 -16.23
N SER A 412 13.43 -5.18 -17.54
CA SER A 412 13.96 -6.10 -18.55
C SER A 412 15.49 -6.13 -18.53
N LYS A 413 16.13 -4.97 -18.36
CA LYS A 413 17.59 -4.85 -18.18
C LYS A 413 18.02 -5.07 -16.72
N ARG A 414 17.07 -4.96 -15.77
CA ARG A 414 17.29 -4.94 -14.32
C ARG A 414 18.25 -3.82 -13.92
N GLU A 415 18.02 -2.62 -14.44
CA GLU A 415 18.91 -1.48 -14.23
C GLU A 415 18.12 -0.23 -13.84
N TRP A 416 18.66 0.50 -12.88
CA TRP A 416 18.16 1.82 -12.49
C TRP A 416 18.82 2.88 -13.37
N TYR A 417 18.03 3.87 -13.80
CA TYR A 417 18.52 5.03 -14.54
C TYR A 417 17.91 6.32 -13.99
N LEU A 418 18.69 7.40 -14.02
CA LEU A 418 18.20 8.73 -13.66
C LEU A 418 17.41 9.30 -14.85
N ILE A 419 16.16 9.65 -14.61
CA ILE A 419 15.29 10.32 -15.58
C ILE A 419 15.53 11.82 -15.54
N ASP A 420 15.48 12.40 -14.33
CA ASP A 420 15.59 13.84 -14.13
C ASP A 420 15.97 14.17 -12.69
N GLN A 421 16.46 15.38 -12.47
CA GLN A 421 16.87 15.89 -11.16
C GLN A 421 16.63 17.39 -11.07
N TRP A 422 16.03 17.85 -9.98
CA TRP A 422 15.82 19.28 -9.75
C TRP A 422 15.95 19.69 -8.29
N SER A 423 16.30 20.95 -8.07
CA SER A 423 16.26 21.58 -6.75
C SER A 423 14.84 22.06 -6.44
N THR A 424 14.43 21.93 -5.17
CA THR A 424 13.22 22.56 -4.64
C THR A 424 13.44 24.06 -4.36
N GLU A 425 14.69 24.52 -4.29
CA GLU A 425 15.03 25.94 -4.21
C GLU A 425 15.03 26.56 -5.61
N GLY A 426 13.85 27.02 -6.04
CA GLY A 426 13.72 27.76 -7.28
C GLY A 426 12.27 27.91 -7.75
N GLN A 427 12.04 28.77 -8.73
CA GLN A 427 10.73 28.94 -9.38
C GLN A 427 10.49 27.92 -10.50
N SER A 428 11.16 26.75 -10.47
CA SER A 428 10.90 25.75 -11.49
C SER A 428 9.46 25.23 -11.32
N ARG A 429 8.76 24.94 -12.43
CA ARG A 429 7.42 24.33 -12.36
C ARG A 429 7.42 22.96 -11.66
N LYS A 430 8.60 22.35 -11.49
CA LYS A 430 8.82 21.07 -10.80
C LYS A 430 9.18 21.24 -9.32
N ALA A 431 9.59 22.44 -8.87
CA ALA A 431 9.88 22.75 -7.45
C ALA A 431 8.65 22.57 -6.54
N VAL A 432 7.48 22.43 -7.17
CA VAL A 432 6.22 22.04 -6.57
C VAL A 432 6.26 20.68 -5.92
N PHE A 433 7.04 19.75 -6.48
CA PHE A 433 7.35 18.47 -5.87
C PHE A 433 8.50 18.71 -4.91
N ASN A 434 8.15 18.85 -3.64
CA ASN A 434 9.08 18.97 -2.53
C ASN A 434 8.67 18.01 -1.41
N TYR A 435 9.44 17.98 -0.33
CA TYR A 435 9.17 17.19 0.87
C TYR A 435 7.70 17.11 1.31
N HIS A 436 7.03 18.26 1.30
CA HIS A 436 5.70 18.44 1.85
C HIS A 436 4.60 18.21 0.80
N ALA A 437 4.99 18.03 -0.46
CA ALA A 437 4.07 17.95 -1.58
C ALA A 437 3.25 16.66 -1.57
N HIS A 438 3.85 15.55 -1.10
CA HIS A 438 3.27 14.20 -1.06
C HIS A 438 2.31 13.94 -2.22
N PRO A 439 2.78 14.00 -3.49
CA PRO A 439 1.86 13.97 -4.60
C PRO A 439 1.21 12.59 -4.68
N VAL A 440 -0.10 12.58 -4.93
CA VAL A 440 -0.86 11.36 -5.10
C VAL A 440 -0.77 10.96 -6.57
N VAL A 441 -0.32 9.73 -6.82
CA VAL A 441 0.03 9.28 -8.18
C VAL A 441 -0.82 8.13 -8.67
N THR A 442 -1.11 8.12 -9.97
CA THR A 442 -1.72 6.99 -10.67
C THR A 442 -1.28 6.92 -12.13
N ALA A 443 -1.36 5.74 -12.75
CA ALA A 443 -1.10 5.56 -14.17
C ALA A 443 -2.41 5.65 -14.96
N ILE A 444 -2.34 6.18 -16.19
CA ILE A 444 -3.47 6.25 -17.14
C ILE A 444 -3.06 5.47 -18.40
N PRO A 445 -3.29 4.14 -18.43
CA PRO A 445 -2.76 3.27 -19.48
C PRO A 445 -3.18 3.64 -20.90
N GLU A 446 -4.45 3.97 -21.09
CA GLU A 446 -5.00 4.32 -22.40
C GLU A 446 -4.37 5.58 -23.03
N ASP A 447 -3.81 6.46 -22.19
CA ASP A 447 -3.21 7.73 -22.62
C ASP A 447 -1.67 7.70 -22.55
N GLY A 448 -1.08 6.61 -22.04
CA GLY A 448 0.37 6.43 -21.96
C GLY A 448 1.05 7.47 -21.06
N VAL A 449 0.39 7.92 -19.99
CA VAL A 449 0.89 8.94 -19.07
C VAL A 449 0.65 8.56 -17.61
N THR A 450 1.42 9.18 -16.71
CA THR A 450 1.17 9.14 -15.27
C THR A 450 0.61 10.48 -14.80
N LEU A 451 -0.32 10.43 -13.86
CA LEU A 451 -0.95 11.58 -13.23
C LEU A 451 -0.35 11.80 -11.85
N TRP A 452 0.01 13.04 -11.54
CA TRP A 452 0.64 13.46 -10.30
C TRP A 452 -0.16 14.63 -9.72
N MET A 453 -0.87 14.37 -8.63
CA MET A 453 -1.72 15.36 -7.97
C MET A 453 -1.01 15.90 -6.73
N GLU A 454 -0.54 17.15 -6.79
CA GLU A 454 0.25 17.74 -5.71
C GLU A 454 -0.65 18.26 -4.59
N SER A 455 -0.33 17.88 -3.35
CA SER A 455 -1.32 17.99 -2.27
C SER A 455 -1.49 19.38 -1.67
N THR A 456 -0.53 20.28 -1.86
CA THR A 456 -0.47 21.51 -1.07
C THR A 456 -0.80 22.78 -1.84
N ARG A 457 -0.34 22.99 -3.09
CA ARG A 457 -0.35 24.34 -3.71
C ARG A 457 -0.41 24.43 -5.23
N THR A 458 -0.21 23.37 -6.00
CA THR A 458 0.32 23.56 -7.38
C THR A 458 -0.42 22.84 -8.49
N GLY A 459 -1.44 22.04 -8.18
CA GLY A 459 -2.37 21.49 -9.16
C GLY A 459 -2.03 20.06 -9.60
N VAL A 460 -2.55 19.71 -10.77
CA VAL A 460 -2.44 18.35 -11.32
C VAL A 460 -1.49 18.34 -12.49
N PHE A 461 -0.57 17.38 -12.53
CA PHE A 461 0.45 17.23 -13.57
C PHE A 461 0.32 15.89 -14.26
N LEU A 462 0.58 15.89 -15.57
CA LEU A 462 0.84 14.70 -16.36
C LEU A 462 2.34 14.57 -16.60
N TYR A 463 2.81 13.33 -16.63
CA TYR A 463 4.15 12.98 -17.09
C TYR A 463 4.07 11.86 -18.13
N LYS A 464 4.74 12.06 -19.27
CA LYS A 464 4.88 11.06 -20.33
C LYS A 464 6.30 10.54 -20.33
N HIS A 465 6.48 9.26 -20.08
CA HIS A 465 7.83 8.70 -19.93
C HIS A 465 8.58 8.61 -21.27
N ASP A 466 9.89 8.84 -21.24
CA ASP A 466 10.83 8.54 -22.34
C ASP A 466 11.84 7.51 -21.85
N PRO A 467 11.57 6.21 -22.01
CA PRO A 467 12.47 5.16 -21.55
C PRO A 467 13.75 5.14 -22.40
N PRO A 468 14.91 4.79 -21.80
CA PRO A 468 16.16 4.67 -22.54
C PRO A 468 16.06 3.57 -23.61
N SER A 469 16.41 3.94 -24.85
CA SER A 469 16.41 3.06 -26.03
C SER A 469 17.20 1.76 -25.87
#